data_AF-A0A946DLN6-F1
#
_entry.id   AF-A0A946DLN6-F1
#
_cell.length_a   1.000
_cell.length_b   1.000
_cell.length_c   1.000
_cell.angle_alpha   90.00
_cell.angle_beta   90.00
_cell.angle_gamma   90.00
#
_symmetry.space_group_name_H-M   'P 1'
#
loop_
_entity.id
_entity.type
_entity.pdbx_description
1 polymer ?
#
loop_
_entity_poly.entity_id
_entity_poly.type
_entity_poly.pdbx_seq_one_letter_code
_entity_poly.pdbx_strand_id
1 'polypeptide(L)'
;MTPLIVAYSITNSRMPTVFMLSALLSFSAHGGHGFYNSFATIEWLNNPGGTPVNLFYSAEVFVEDFNLSRAKNLQARHNLSLKYAEEKLAESVFLFTRGRLSAATRSTLLYIKYLDDSQKTALQFIKTENHQLIQNLAERLLQHQYILSVEAMQLSGKSYIEAVQLNKTMGIRYANIIANTSRDFQDSHFFKKEEVKWSWEASSLPE
;
A
#
# COMPACT_ATOMS: atom_id res chain seq x y z
N MET A 1 14.06 16.80 -24.75
CA MET A 1 14.94 17.90 -24.31
C MET A 1 16.25 17.29 -23.84
N THR A 2 17.36 17.67 -24.47
CA THR A 2 18.73 17.23 -24.19
C THR A 2 19.22 17.76 -22.83
N PRO A 3 19.93 16.97 -22.00
CA PRO A 3 20.52 17.50 -20.79
C PRO A 3 21.73 18.39 -21.15
N LEU A 4 21.75 19.60 -20.60
CA LEU A 4 22.89 20.52 -20.67
C LEU A 4 23.95 20.05 -19.68
N ILE A 5 25.13 19.68 -20.17
CA ILE A 5 26.31 19.42 -19.34
C ILE A 5 27.00 20.76 -19.12
N VAL A 6 27.03 21.24 -17.87
CA VAL A 6 27.83 22.41 -17.50
C VAL A 6 29.07 21.92 -16.78
N ALA A 7 30.21 21.91 -17.48
CA ALA A 7 31.52 21.67 -16.89
C ALA A 7 32.12 23.01 -16.45
N TYR A 8 32.34 23.20 -15.15
CA TYR A 8 33.11 24.34 -14.65
C TYR A 8 34.58 23.95 -14.56
N SER A 9 35.44 24.69 -15.29
CA SER A 9 36.88 24.63 -15.15
C SER A 9 37.31 25.67 -14.12
N ILE A 10 37.81 25.23 -12.96
CA ILE A 10 38.53 26.11 -12.03
C ILE A 10 40.01 25.96 -12.40
N THR A 11 40.52 26.91 -13.18
CA THR A 11 41.96 26.99 -13.48
C THR A 11 42.69 27.52 -12.27
N ASN A 12 43.31 26.63 -11.49
CA ASN A 12 44.45 27.02 -10.67
C ASN A 12 45.56 25.98 -10.80
N SER A 13 46.73 26.44 -11.23
CA SER A 13 47.87 25.62 -11.64
C SER A 13 48.54 24.94 -10.46
N ARG A 14 48.91 23.66 -10.65
CA ARG A 14 49.69 22.78 -9.76
C ARG A 14 48.85 21.94 -8.79
N MET A 15 48.24 20.87 -9.31
CA MET A 15 48.08 19.54 -8.69
C MET A 15 47.43 18.58 -9.72
N PRO A 16 47.70 17.26 -9.66
CA PRO A 16 47.19 16.31 -10.64
C PRO A 16 45.66 16.20 -10.58
N THR A 17 45.06 16.17 -11.77
CA THR A 17 43.63 16.22 -12.06
C THR A 17 42.90 15.01 -11.47
N VAL A 18 42.32 15.17 -10.27
CA VAL A 18 41.33 14.23 -9.75
C VAL A 18 39.97 14.63 -10.32
N PHE A 19 39.52 13.92 -11.36
CA PHE A 19 38.15 14.03 -11.84
C PHE A 19 37.21 13.40 -10.80
N MET A 20 36.71 14.21 -9.87
CA MET A 20 35.57 13.86 -9.03
C MET A 20 34.32 13.87 -9.91
N LEU A 21 33.94 12.68 -10.38
CA LEU A 21 32.66 12.43 -11.03
C LEU A 21 31.57 12.46 -9.94
N SER A 22 31.13 13.65 -9.57
CA SER A 22 29.95 13.82 -8.72
C SER A 22 28.72 13.44 -9.54
N ALA A 23 28.32 12.17 -9.47
CA ALA A 23 26.99 11.76 -9.88
C ALA A 23 25.99 12.51 -9.00
N LEU A 24 25.46 13.62 -9.52
CA LEU A 24 24.25 14.23 -8.99
C LEU A 24 23.14 13.20 -9.17
N LEU A 25 22.89 12.43 -8.11
CA LEU A 25 21.67 11.68 -7.97
C LEU A 25 20.54 12.71 -8.04
N SER A 26 19.94 12.83 -9.22
CA SER A 26 18.66 13.48 -9.40
C SER A 26 17.65 12.68 -8.58
N PHE A 27 17.55 13.01 -7.30
CA PHE A 27 16.34 12.76 -6.54
C PHE A 27 15.25 13.55 -7.25
N SER A 28 14.49 12.88 -8.09
CA SER A 28 13.17 13.33 -8.49
C SER A 28 12.28 13.29 -7.25
N ALA A 29 12.48 14.26 -6.36
CA ALA A 29 11.53 14.59 -5.32
C ALA A 29 10.27 15.08 -6.03
N HIS A 30 9.31 14.17 -6.23
CA HIS A 30 7.92 14.57 -6.46
C HIS A 30 7.50 15.38 -5.24
N GLY A 31 7.33 16.69 -5.43
CA GLY A 31 7.04 17.64 -4.37
C GLY A 31 5.58 17.56 -3.87
N GLY A 32 5.42 17.87 -2.58
CA GLY A 32 4.16 18.09 -1.85
C GLY A 32 3.84 16.89 -0.94
N HIS A 33 3.96 16.92 0.38
CA HIS A 33 3.59 17.99 1.33
C HIS A 33 4.47 17.96 2.59
N GLY A 34 4.94 19.14 3.01
CA GLY A 34 5.58 19.34 4.30
C GLY A 34 4.56 19.37 5.44
N PHE A 35 4.20 18.20 5.95
CA PHE A 35 3.77 17.98 7.33
C PHE A 35 4.48 16.71 7.79
N TYR A 36 4.94 16.65 9.05
CA TYR A 36 5.39 15.40 9.68
C TYR A 36 4.17 14.47 9.82
N ASN A 37 3.78 13.87 8.70
CA ASN A 37 2.68 12.93 8.59
C ASN A 37 3.24 11.53 8.94
N SER A 38 2.48 10.76 9.70
CA SER A 38 2.84 9.44 10.22
C SER A 38 3.07 8.39 9.13
N PHE A 39 2.64 8.68 7.90
CA PHE A 39 2.86 7.91 6.68
C PHE A 39 3.88 8.52 5.70
N ALA A 40 4.71 9.49 6.10
CA ALA A 40 5.67 10.16 5.19
C ALA A 40 6.65 9.21 4.47
N THR A 41 6.87 8.00 4.99
CA THR A 41 7.79 7.00 4.42
C THR A 41 7.08 5.74 3.92
N ILE A 42 5.77 5.76 3.71
CA ILE A 42 5.07 4.56 3.21
C ILE A 42 5.50 4.25 1.78
N GLU A 43 5.67 2.97 1.51
CA GLU A 43 5.68 2.48 0.13
C GLU A 43 4.25 2.56 -0.40
N TRP A 44 4.05 3.33 -1.47
CA TRP A 44 2.76 3.43 -2.16
C TRP A 44 2.39 2.07 -2.80
N LEU A 45 1.16 1.96 -3.30
CA LEU A 45 0.77 0.75 -4.02
C LEU A 45 1.68 0.53 -5.23
N ASN A 46 2.03 -0.73 -5.45
CA ASN A 46 2.64 -1.15 -6.69
C ASN A 46 1.73 -0.83 -7.87
N ASN A 47 2.30 -0.81 -9.09
CA ASN A 47 1.47 -0.76 -10.29
C ASN A 47 0.46 -1.91 -10.28
N PRO A 48 -0.79 -1.67 -10.72
CA PRO A 48 -1.76 -2.74 -10.84
C PRO A 48 -1.21 -3.82 -11.76
N GLY A 49 -1.39 -5.09 -11.35
CA GLY A 49 -1.05 -6.26 -12.17
C GLY A 49 -2.01 -6.41 -13.35
N GLY A 50 -2.30 -7.66 -13.74
CA GLY A 50 -3.44 -7.89 -14.62
C GLY A 50 -4.72 -7.43 -13.93
N THR A 51 -5.63 -6.77 -14.63
CA THR A 51 -6.94 -6.42 -14.04
C THR A 51 -8.00 -7.42 -14.51
N PRO A 52 -9.16 -7.52 -13.83
CA PRO A 52 -10.26 -8.39 -14.25
C PRO A 52 -10.82 -8.13 -15.66
N VAL A 53 -10.43 -7.04 -16.32
CA VAL A 53 -10.77 -6.80 -17.73
C VAL A 53 -9.86 -7.57 -18.71
N ASN A 54 -8.74 -8.11 -18.24
CA ASN A 54 -7.80 -8.89 -19.03
C ASN A 54 -8.32 -10.33 -19.22
N LEU A 55 -8.16 -10.86 -20.44
CA LEU A 55 -8.63 -12.21 -20.80
C LEU A 55 -8.04 -13.33 -19.93
N PHE A 56 -6.79 -13.17 -19.51
CA PHE A 56 -6.05 -14.19 -18.75
C PHE A 56 -6.09 -13.98 -17.22
N TYR A 57 -6.90 -13.04 -16.73
CA TYR A 57 -6.95 -12.72 -15.29
C TYR A 57 -7.32 -13.92 -14.41
N SER A 58 -8.21 -14.81 -14.89
CA SER A 58 -8.54 -16.04 -14.15
C SER A 58 -7.35 -17.01 -14.03
N ALA A 59 -6.48 -17.05 -15.04
CA ALA A 59 -5.28 -17.88 -15.00
C ALA A 59 -4.26 -17.31 -14.01
N GLU A 60 -4.13 -15.98 -13.95
CA GLU A 60 -3.31 -15.27 -12.95
C GLU A 60 -3.76 -15.59 -11.52
N VAL A 61 -5.07 -15.41 -11.23
CA VAL A 61 -5.66 -15.76 -9.92
C VAL A 61 -5.46 -17.24 -9.57
N PHE A 62 -5.53 -18.14 -10.57
CA PHE A 62 -5.25 -19.57 -10.35
C PHE A 62 -3.78 -19.81 -9.98
N VAL A 63 -2.84 -19.13 -10.64
CA VAL A 63 -1.41 -19.21 -10.32
C VAL A 63 -1.13 -18.66 -8.93
N GLU A 64 -1.77 -17.56 -8.54
CA GLU A 64 -1.69 -17.00 -7.19
C GLU A 64 -2.15 -18.02 -6.13
N ASP A 65 -3.32 -18.62 -6.32
CA ASP A 65 -3.87 -19.63 -5.42
C ASP A 65 -2.98 -20.90 -5.36
N PHE A 66 -2.42 -21.31 -6.50
CA PHE A 66 -1.45 -22.40 -6.55
C PHE A 66 -0.18 -22.06 -5.75
N ASN A 67 0.37 -20.86 -5.91
CA ASN A 67 1.53 -20.40 -5.16
C ASN A 67 1.26 -20.36 -3.65
N LEU A 68 0.07 -19.91 -3.23
CA LEU A 68 -0.35 -19.96 -1.82
C LEU A 68 -0.42 -21.39 -1.29
N SER A 69 -0.94 -22.33 -2.07
CA SER A 69 -1.00 -23.75 -1.69
C SER A 69 0.38 -24.39 -1.53
N ARG A 70 1.40 -23.83 -2.20
CA ARG A 70 2.79 -24.29 -2.20
C ARG A 70 3.67 -23.55 -1.20
N ALA A 71 3.13 -22.60 -0.45
CA ALA A 71 3.89 -21.85 0.55
C ALA A 71 4.49 -22.80 1.60
N LYS A 72 5.82 -22.72 1.78
CA LYS A 72 6.58 -23.67 2.60
C LYS A 72 6.25 -23.62 4.10
N ASN A 73 5.82 -22.46 4.58
CA ASN A 73 5.47 -22.23 5.98
C ASN A 73 4.44 -21.09 6.10
N LEU A 74 3.90 -20.91 7.30
CA LEU A 74 2.87 -19.90 7.57
C LEU A 74 3.36 -18.47 7.31
N GLN A 75 4.63 -18.15 7.56
CA GLN A 75 5.19 -16.81 7.32
C GLN A 75 5.28 -16.50 5.83
N ALA A 76 5.75 -17.47 5.03
CA ALA A 76 5.78 -17.35 3.58
C ALA A 76 4.36 -17.20 3.00
N ARG A 77 3.39 -17.94 3.55
CA ARG A 77 1.98 -17.81 3.17
C ARG A 77 1.44 -16.43 3.51
N HIS A 78 1.66 -15.94 4.72
CA HIS A 78 1.27 -14.61 5.16
C HIS A 78 1.82 -13.51 4.23
N ASN A 79 3.12 -13.55 3.94
CA ASN A 79 3.78 -12.58 3.06
C ASN A 79 3.23 -12.62 1.63
N LEU A 80 3.00 -13.82 1.06
CA LEU A 80 2.42 -13.96 -0.26
C LEU A 80 0.97 -13.46 -0.31
N SER A 81 0.16 -13.82 0.68
CA SER A 81 -1.24 -13.37 0.77
C SER A 81 -1.32 -11.86 0.91
N LEU A 82 -0.47 -11.24 1.74
CA LEU A 82 -0.42 -9.79 1.87
C LEU A 82 0.02 -9.11 0.57
N LYS A 83 1.04 -9.66 -0.12
CA LYS A 83 1.48 -9.16 -1.43
C LYS A 83 0.35 -9.18 -2.46
N TYR A 84 -0.37 -10.30 -2.58
CA TYR A 84 -1.48 -10.38 -3.52
C TYR A 84 -2.63 -9.47 -3.12
N ALA A 85 -2.92 -9.30 -1.82
CA ALA A 85 -3.88 -8.31 -1.38
C ALA A 85 -3.49 -6.89 -1.84
N GLU A 86 -2.25 -6.47 -1.63
CA GLU A 86 -1.75 -5.15 -2.07
C GLU A 86 -1.91 -4.93 -3.57
N GLU A 87 -1.61 -5.95 -4.37
CA GLU A 87 -1.83 -5.92 -5.81
C GLU A 87 -3.32 -5.75 -6.17
N LYS A 88 -4.20 -6.50 -5.50
CA LYS A 88 -5.66 -6.41 -5.75
C LYS A 88 -6.24 -5.08 -5.29
N LEU A 89 -5.67 -4.46 -4.26
CA LEU A 89 -6.00 -3.10 -3.87
C LEU A 89 -5.59 -2.08 -4.95
N ALA A 90 -4.39 -2.23 -5.52
CA ALA A 90 -3.93 -1.40 -6.63
C ALA A 90 -4.83 -1.54 -7.86
N GLU A 91 -5.23 -2.77 -8.21
CA GLU A 91 -6.21 -3.02 -9.27
C GLU A 91 -7.56 -2.34 -8.98
N SER A 92 -8.10 -2.50 -7.77
CA SER A 92 -9.37 -1.87 -7.38
C SER A 92 -9.33 -0.35 -7.51
N VAL A 93 -8.28 0.30 -6.98
CA VAL A 93 -8.07 1.75 -7.09
C VAL A 93 -8.00 2.18 -8.57
N PHE A 94 -7.21 1.47 -9.38
CA PHE A 94 -7.08 1.73 -10.80
C PHE A 94 -8.41 1.60 -11.57
N LEU A 95 -9.29 0.69 -11.14
CA LEU A 95 -10.58 0.45 -11.78
C LEU A 95 -11.65 1.44 -11.29
N PHE A 96 -11.58 1.88 -10.03
CA PHE A 96 -12.44 2.94 -9.49
C PHE A 96 -12.26 4.25 -10.25
N THR A 97 -11.01 4.66 -10.50
CA THR A 97 -10.69 5.88 -11.27
C THR A 97 -11.16 5.82 -12.72
N ARG A 98 -11.38 4.61 -13.26
CA ARG A 98 -11.92 4.39 -14.62
C ARG A 98 -13.43 4.09 -14.65
N GLY A 99 -14.12 4.14 -13.51
CA GLY A 99 -15.54 3.82 -13.41
C GLY A 99 -15.87 2.36 -13.78
N ARG A 100 -14.90 1.44 -13.75
CA ARG A 100 -15.08 0.02 -14.11
C ARG A 100 -15.54 -0.79 -12.90
N LEU A 101 -16.69 -0.43 -12.35
CA LEU A 101 -17.17 -0.92 -11.05
C LEU A 101 -17.24 -2.44 -10.94
N SER A 102 -17.80 -3.14 -11.93
CA SER A 102 -17.90 -4.61 -11.87
C SER A 102 -16.53 -5.30 -11.77
N ALA A 103 -15.54 -4.79 -12.50
CA ALA A 103 -14.17 -5.28 -12.40
C ALA A 103 -13.54 -4.88 -11.05
N ALA A 104 -13.74 -3.64 -10.61
CA ALA A 104 -13.24 -3.17 -9.32
C ALA A 104 -13.79 -4.01 -8.15
N THR A 105 -15.09 -4.33 -8.15
CA THR A 105 -15.72 -5.21 -7.15
C THR A 105 -15.05 -6.58 -7.13
N ARG A 106 -14.70 -7.13 -8.30
CA ARG A 106 -14.01 -8.43 -8.38
C ARG A 106 -12.60 -8.37 -7.78
N SER A 107 -11.81 -7.34 -8.09
CA SER A 107 -10.50 -7.12 -7.44
C SER A 107 -10.65 -6.91 -5.94
N THR A 108 -11.67 -6.17 -5.50
CA THR A 108 -11.95 -5.94 -4.07
C THR A 108 -12.31 -7.24 -3.33
N LEU A 109 -13.09 -8.13 -3.94
CA LEU A 109 -13.39 -9.43 -3.34
C LEU A 109 -12.13 -10.29 -3.19
N LEU A 110 -11.21 -10.24 -4.16
CA LEU A 110 -9.93 -10.95 -4.08
C LEU A 110 -9.00 -10.31 -3.03
N TYR A 111 -8.96 -8.99 -2.92
CA TYR A 111 -8.27 -8.28 -1.84
C TYR A 111 -8.73 -8.78 -0.47
N ILE A 112 -10.05 -8.83 -0.25
CA ILE A 112 -10.64 -9.31 1.00
C ILE A 112 -10.26 -10.77 1.26
N LYS A 113 -10.33 -11.65 0.24
CA LYS A 113 -9.93 -13.06 0.32
C LYS A 113 -8.47 -13.21 0.75
N TYR A 114 -7.55 -12.47 0.14
CA TYR A 114 -6.14 -12.57 0.46
C TYR A 114 -5.80 -11.95 1.82
N LEU A 115 -6.48 -10.88 2.23
CA LEU A 115 -6.40 -10.39 3.60
C LEU A 115 -6.90 -11.42 4.62
N ASP A 116 -8.00 -12.12 4.35
CA ASP A 116 -8.51 -13.18 5.23
C ASP A 116 -7.48 -14.29 5.45
N ASP A 117 -6.80 -14.71 4.38
CA ASP A 117 -5.75 -15.73 4.47
C ASP A 117 -4.52 -15.22 5.23
N SER A 118 -4.08 -13.98 4.96
CA SER A 118 -2.99 -13.32 5.68
C SER A 118 -3.30 -13.17 7.18
N GLN A 119 -4.52 -12.77 7.52
CA GLN A 119 -4.97 -12.65 8.92
C GLN A 119 -5.04 -14.01 9.60
N LYS A 120 -5.62 -15.02 8.94
CA LYS A 120 -5.72 -16.39 9.48
C LYS A 120 -4.35 -16.99 9.78
N THR A 121 -3.37 -16.75 8.92
CA THR A 121 -1.99 -17.22 9.12
C THR A 121 -1.27 -16.44 10.23
N ALA A 122 -1.42 -15.10 10.27
CA ALA A 122 -0.85 -14.27 11.33
C ALA A 122 -1.41 -14.63 12.73
N LEU A 123 -2.71 -14.89 12.85
CA LEU A 123 -3.35 -15.30 14.10
C LEU A 123 -2.84 -16.65 14.62
N GLN A 124 -2.36 -17.54 13.74
CA GLN A 124 -1.76 -18.81 14.17
C GLN A 124 -0.38 -18.61 14.84
N PHE A 125 0.37 -17.56 14.45
CA PHE A 125 1.65 -17.22 15.07
C PHE A 125 1.52 -16.51 16.43
N ILE A 126 0.38 -15.88 16.71
CA ILE A 126 0.12 -15.36 18.06
C ILE A 126 0.15 -16.48 19.09
N LYS A 127 -0.32 -17.69 18.72
CA LYS A 127 -0.24 -18.87 19.58
C LYS A 127 1.19 -19.32 19.89
N THR A 128 2.17 -18.85 19.12
CA THR A 128 3.59 -19.13 19.30
C THR A 128 4.34 -17.90 19.84
N GLU A 129 3.65 -16.93 20.44
CA GLU A 129 4.17 -15.65 20.97
C GLU A 129 4.92 -14.79 19.93
N ASN A 130 4.76 -15.07 18.64
CA ASN A 130 5.33 -14.25 17.58
C ASN A 130 4.26 -13.28 17.06
N HIS A 131 4.29 -12.06 17.58
CA HIS A 131 3.34 -11.01 17.23
C HIS A 131 3.74 -10.24 15.95
N GLN A 132 4.91 -10.50 15.37
CA GLN A 132 5.44 -9.69 14.28
C GLN A 132 4.50 -9.65 13.06
N LEU A 133 3.92 -10.79 12.67
CA LEU A 133 3.05 -10.86 11.50
C LEU A 133 1.72 -10.14 11.72
N ILE A 134 1.14 -10.26 12.91
CA ILE A 134 -0.14 -9.59 13.20
C ILE A 134 0.07 -8.07 13.33
N GLN A 135 1.20 -7.66 13.89
CA GLN A 135 1.59 -6.25 13.96
C GLN A 135 1.84 -5.68 12.57
N ASN A 136 2.58 -6.40 11.71
CA ASN A 136 2.80 -6.01 10.33
C ASN A 136 1.47 -5.88 9.55
N LEU A 137 0.54 -6.81 9.74
CA LEU A 137 -0.78 -6.73 9.11
C LEU A 137 -1.57 -5.50 9.57
N ALA A 138 -1.57 -5.21 10.87
CA ALA A 138 -2.26 -4.04 11.41
C ALA A 138 -1.70 -2.73 10.84
N GLU A 139 -0.37 -2.64 10.75
CA GLU A 139 0.34 -1.52 10.15
C GLU A 139 -0.05 -1.34 8.67
N ARG A 140 0.00 -2.42 7.88
CA ARG A 140 -0.34 -2.36 6.45
C ARG A 140 -1.82 -2.01 6.21
N LEU A 141 -2.73 -2.48 7.05
CA LEU A 141 -4.14 -2.08 6.96
C LEU A 141 -4.33 -0.56 7.12
N LEU A 142 -3.66 0.08 8.08
CA LEU A 142 -3.71 1.54 8.22
C LEU A 142 -3.12 2.25 6.99
N GLN A 143 -2.01 1.76 6.46
CA GLN A 143 -1.40 2.31 5.24
C GLN A 143 -2.35 2.17 4.04
N HIS A 144 -3.02 1.03 3.88
CA HIS A 144 -4.03 0.82 2.82
C HIS A 144 -5.21 1.78 2.97
N GLN A 145 -5.69 2.01 4.20
CA GLN A 145 -6.76 2.97 4.46
C GLN A 145 -6.34 4.41 4.13
N TYR A 146 -5.11 4.79 4.49
CA TYR A 146 -4.55 6.10 4.16
C TYR A 146 -4.44 6.28 2.64
N ILE A 147 -3.81 5.33 1.94
CA ILE A 147 -3.69 5.35 0.49
C ILE A 147 -5.06 5.50 -0.17
N LEU A 148 -6.03 4.67 0.23
CA LEU A 148 -7.36 4.71 -0.35
C LEU A 148 -8.07 6.05 -0.09
N SER A 149 -7.79 6.72 1.04
CA SER A 149 -8.34 8.06 1.34
C SER A 149 -7.82 9.13 0.37
N VAL A 150 -6.54 9.08 0.03
CA VAL A 150 -5.92 10.00 -0.92
C VAL A 150 -6.48 9.77 -2.32
N GLU A 151 -6.57 8.50 -2.73
CA GLU A 151 -7.11 8.13 -4.05
C GLU A 151 -8.61 8.47 -4.17
N ALA A 152 -9.36 8.37 -3.07
CA ALA A 152 -10.78 8.68 -3.04
C ALA A 152 -11.12 10.15 -3.32
N MET A 153 -10.19 11.08 -3.10
CA MET A 153 -10.38 12.51 -3.41
C MET A 153 -10.71 12.76 -4.88
N GLN A 154 -10.30 11.85 -5.77
CA GLN A 154 -10.55 11.94 -7.22
C GLN A 154 -11.77 11.14 -7.67
N LEU A 155 -12.37 10.36 -6.77
CA LEU A 155 -13.50 9.49 -7.09
C LEU A 155 -14.82 10.24 -6.90
N SER A 156 -15.84 9.84 -7.65
CA SER A 156 -17.19 10.36 -7.50
C SER A 156 -18.24 9.28 -7.70
N GLY A 157 -19.47 9.57 -7.28
CA GLY A 157 -20.62 8.68 -7.44
C GLY A 157 -20.38 7.29 -6.86
N LYS A 158 -20.68 6.25 -7.65
CA LYS A 158 -20.58 4.86 -7.21
C LYS A 158 -19.14 4.42 -6.91
N SER A 159 -18.14 4.91 -7.65
CA SER A 159 -16.73 4.56 -7.37
C SER A 159 -16.31 5.03 -5.98
N TYR A 160 -16.71 6.24 -5.59
CA TYR A 160 -16.46 6.76 -4.25
C TYR A 160 -17.17 5.92 -3.17
N ILE A 161 -18.45 5.57 -3.39
CA ILE A 161 -19.22 4.72 -2.45
C ILE A 161 -18.53 3.37 -2.22
N GLU A 162 -18.07 2.71 -3.29
CA GLU A 162 -17.35 1.42 -3.19
C GLU A 162 -16.01 1.57 -2.46
N ALA A 163 -15.26 2.64 -2.71
CA ALA A 163 -14.02 2.94 -1.99
C ALA A 163 -14.26 3.17 -0.49
N VAL A 164 -15.34 3.87 -0.12
CA VAL A 164 -15.74 4.07 1.28
C VAL A 164 -16.09 2.73 1.95
N GLN A 165 -16.82 1.85 1.27
CA GLN A 165 -17.13 0.53 1.83
C GLN A 165 -15.87 -0.31 2.03
N LEU A 166 -14.96 -0.30 1.05
CA LEU A 166 -13.68 -0.99 1.13
C LEU A 166 -12.84 -0.47 2.32
N ASN A 167 -12.76 0.86 2.49
CA ASN A 167 -12.10 1.46 3.64
C ASN A 167 -12.72 1.02 4.98
N LYS A 168 -14.05 1.00 5.06
CA LYS A 168 -14.77 0.51 6.24
C LYS A 168 -14.42 -0.95 6.55
N THR A 169 -14.34 -1.80 5.54
CA THR A 169 -13.91 -3.21 5.70
C THR A 169 -12.49 -3.29 6.27
N MET A 170 -11.54 -2.50 5.76
CA MET A 170 -10.18 -2.45 6.31
C MET A 170 -10.17 -1.99 7.77
N GLY A 171 -10.92 -0.93 8.10
CA GLY A 171 -11.02 -0.39 9.45
C GLY A 171 -11.60 -1.38 10.47
N ILE A 172 -12.64 -2.13 10.09
CA ILE A 172 -13.21 -3.20 10.94
C ILE A 172 -12.14 -4.28 11.22
N ARG A 173 -11.40 -4.70 10.19
CA ARG A 173 -10.35 -5.71 10.34
C ARG A 173 -9.21 -5.22 11.23
N TYR A 174 -8.77 -3.98 11.01
CA TYR A 174 -7.76 -3.33 11.85
C TYR A 174 -8.21 -3.29 13.31
N ALA A 175 -9.44 -2.84 13.57
CA ALA A 175 -9.99 -2.77 14.92
C ALA A 175 -10.03 -4.16 15.62
N ASN A 176 -10.43 -5.20 14.89
CA ASN A 176 -10.44 -6.57 15.42
C ASN A 176 -9.03 -7.07 15.75
N ILE A 177 -8.03 -6.72 14.94
CA ILE A 177 -6.64 -7.08 15.19
C ILE A 177 -6.12 -6.34 16.42
N ILE A 178 -6.24 -5.00 16.43
CA ILE A 178 -5.61 -4.16 17.43
C ILE A 178 -6.19 -4.40 18.84
N ALA A 179 -7.48 -4.73 18.95
CA ALA A 179 -8.13 -5.08 20.21
C ALA A 179 -7.51 -6.30 20.92
N ASN A 180 -6.77 -7.14 20.21
CA ASN A 180 -6.11 -8.33 20.73
C ASN A 180 -4.58 -8.16 20.86
N THR A 181 -4.06 -6.93 20.78
CA THR A 181 -2.62 -6.61 20.87
C THR A 181 -2.29 -5.91 22.19
N SER A 182 -0.99 -5.83 22.52
CA SER A 182 -0.54 -5.14 23.73
C SER A 182 -0.89 -3.65 23.70
N ARG A 183 -1.04 -3.06 24.89
CA ARG A 183 -1.32 -1.62 25.02
C ARG A 183 -0.24 -0.76 24.37
N ASP A 184 1.04 -1.10 24.56
CA ASP A 184 2.15 -0.38 23.95
C ASP A 184 2.05 -0.37 22.41
N PHE A 185 1.61 -1.50 21.82
CA PHE A 185 1.39 -1.57 20.38
C PHE A 185 0.19 -0.72 19.94
N GLN A 186 -0.93 -0.79 20.67
CA GLN A 186 -2.10 0.07 20.43
C GLN A 186 -1.73 1.56 20.46
N ASP A 187 -1.00 1.99 21.49
CA ASP A 187 -0.59 3.37 21.70
C ASP A 187 0.37 3.84 20.59
N SER A 188 1.26 2.96 20.11
CA SER A 188 2.15 3.27 18.99
C SER A 188 1.43 3.53 17.66
N HIS A 189 0.19 3.04 17.51
CA HIS A 189 -0.64 3.26 16.32
C HIS A 189 -1.57 4.48 16.43
N PHE A 190 -1.62 5.15 17.59
CA PHE A 190 -2.57 6.25 17.84
C PHE A 190 -2.50 7.34 16.75
N PHE A 191 -1.30 7.87 16.49
CA PHE A 191 -1.13 8.94 15.50
C PHE A 191 -1.49 8.50 14.08
N LYS A 192 -1.11 7.28 13.68
CA LYS A 192 -1.47 6.72 12.36
C LYS A 192 -2.97 6.58 12.18
N LYS A 193 -3.68 6.17 13.24
CA LYS A 193 -5.13 6.06 13.22
C LYS A 193 -5.81 7.43 13.07
N GLU A 194 -5.37 8.43 13.84
CA GLU A 194 -5.92 9.79 13.72
C GLU A 194 -5.65 10.38 12.34
N GLU A 195 -4.49 10.10 11.76
CA GLU A 195 -4.15 10.57 10.43
C GLU A 195 -4.98 9.91 9.33
N VAL A 196 -5.25 8.60 9.41
CA VAL A 196 -6.21 7.93 8.52
C VAL A 196 -7.60 8.57 8.63
N LYS A 197 -8.05 8.86 9.85
CA LYS A 197 -9.34 9.50 10.09
C LYS A 197 -9.41 10.89 9.43
N TRP A 198 -8.44 11.76 9.70
CA TRP A 198 -8.39 13.10 9.11
C TRP A 198 -8.27 13.06 7.59
N SER A 199 -7.50 12.11 7.04
CA SER A 199 -7.36 11.97 5.59
C SER A 199 -8.68 11.57 4.93
N TRP A 200 -9.47 10.70 5.59
CA TRP A 200 -10.82 10.38 5.13
C TRP A 200 -11.80 11.53 5.25
N GLU A 201 -11.78 12.26 6.35
CA GLU A 201 -12.59 13.48 6.53
C GLU A 201 -12.27 14.49 5.41
N ALA A 202 -10.99 14.68 5.06
CA ALA A 202 -10.57 15.56 3.98
C ALA A 202 -10.98 15.06 2.58
N SER A 203 -11.08 13.74 2.38
CA SER A 203 -11.51 13.15 1.11
C SER A 203 -13.02 13.09 0.92
N SER A 204 -13.79 13.38 1.98
CA SER A 204 -15.24 13.33 1.93
C SER A 204 -15.82 14.50 1.14
N LEU A 205 -16.83 14.21 0.30
CA LEU A 205 -17.50 15.24 -0.47
C LEU A 205 -18.23 16.21 0.48
N PRO A 206 -18.14 17.54 0.27
CA PRO A 206 -18.97 18.48 1.01
C PRO A 206 -20.44 18.19 0.73
N GLU A 207 -21.24 18.14 1.81
CA GLU A 207 -22.70 17.97 1.76
C GLU A 207 -23.40 19.09 0.99
#